data_AF-A0A969GF67-F1
#
_entry.id   AF-A0A969GF67-F1
#
_cell.length_a   1.000
_cell.length_b   1.000
_cell.length_c   1.000
_cell.angle_alpha   90.00
_cell.angle_beta   90.00
_cell.angle_gamma   90.00
#
_symmetry.space_group_name_H-M   'P 1'
#
loop_
_entity.id
_entity.type
_entity.pdbx_description
1 polymer ?
#
loop_
_entity_poly.entity_id
_entity_poly.type
_entity_poly.pdbx_seq_one_letter_code
_entity_poly.pdbx_strand_id
1 'polypeptide(L)'
;MQAHLLAYTQQNPALDAASLQGVGDLATLWDGRGDFAENLVEFAGRVCYRSTHRMGTAPEFIPARVREGHEDIIEHVVATLRFSGGDEPLRWRMLNRHCEVSEVGSGEWIVSGNTRVWLDFFRHDIARAGLPFLQSLAPKVFAEYGADEGSSGQAPALDVEQMPLSSDQLERLRPIEEPPMRVTLLGYTQPSFGDPTLALHHGSATFFFEGISRACTHQLVRHRLASFSQESQRYVDLSKGGWRAIVPDAVAQSPEAVAELAEFWRIAEEKYERLRSLGIRKEDARFLLPNAAETRIVTTMNFAAWSHFLWLRAVDKAAQWEIRAMGQAVLKMLYAIAPDVFQTHWDVYQERFAGQ
;
A
#
# COMPACT_ATOMS: atom_id res chain seq x y z
N MET A 1 4.99 22.75 -22.57
CA MET A 1 5.21 21.36 -22.12
C MET A 1 4.00 20.51 -22.50
N GLN A 2 4.20 19.31 -23.02
CA GLN A 2 3.15 18.32 -23.26
C GLN A 2 3.30 17.17 -22.27
N ALA A 3 2.20 16.48 -21.95
CA ALA A 3 2.22 15.33 -21.05
C ALA A 3 1.45 14.15 -21.67
N HIS A 4 1.93 12.94 -21.40
CA HIS A 4 1.30 11.69 -21.79
C HIS A 4 1.29 10.73 -20.60
N LEU A 5 0.17 10.06 -20.33
CA LEU A 5 0.09 9.05 -19.28
C LEU A 5 0.73 7.75 -19.74
N LEU A 6 1.72 7.26 -18.99
CA LEU A 6 2.44 6.02 -19.31
C LEU A 6 1.95 4.83 -18.49
N ALA A 7 1.64 5.06 -17.22
CA ALA A 7 1.14 4.03 -16.31
C ALA A 7 0.44 4.66 -15.11
N TYR A 8 -0.42 3.88 -14.47
CA TYR A 8 -0.96 4.18 -13.15
C TYR A 8 -1.24 2.89 -12.39
N THR A 9 -1.58 3.00 -11.10
CA THR A 9 -1.90 1.83 -10.27
C THR A 9 -3.11 1.09 -10.82
N GLN A 10 -2.87 -0.10 -11.38
CA GLN A 10 -3.90 -1.04 -11.82
C GLN A 10 -4.26 -2.00 -10.69
N GLN A 11 -5.49 -2.52 -10.72
CA GLN A 11 -5.92 -3.59 -9.83
C GLN A 11 -5.08 -4.85 -10.07
N ASN A 12 -4.76 -5.58 -9.00
CA ASN A 12 -4.25 -6.93 -9.14
C ASN A 12 -5.30 -7.81 -9.86
N PRO A 13 -5.00 -8.34 -11.06
CA PRO A 13 -5.98 -9.07 -11.87
C PRO A 13 -6.38 -10.42 -11.28
N ALA A 14 -5.64 -10.93 -10.28
CA ALA A 14 -6.02 -12.13 -9.54
C ALA A 14 -7.06 -11.88 -8.43
N LEU A 15 -7.45 -10.61 -8.21
CA LEU A 15 -8.46 -10.25 -7.22
C LEU A 15 -9.78 -9.91 -7.90
N ASP A 16 -10.85 -10.50 -7.42
CA ASP A 16 -12.22 -10.15 -7.74
C ASP A 16 -13.13 -10.40 -6.52
N ALA A 17 -14.34 -9.85 -6.54
CA ALA A 17 -15.27 -9.96 -5.41
C ALA A 17 -15.63 -11.42 -5.07
N ALA A 18 -15.66 -12.33 -6.05
CA ALA A 18 -16.00 -13.73 -5.84
C ALA A 18 -14.80 -14.52 -5.26
N SER A 19 -13.58 -14.28 -5.77
CA SER A 19 -12.36 -14.92 -5.27
C SER A 19 -11.98 -14.47 -3.85
N LEU A 20 -12.50 -13.34 -3.40
CA LEU A 20 -12.28 -12.80 -2.05
C LEU A 20 -13.46 -13.00 -1.08
N GLN A 21 -14.50 -13.72 -1.49
CA GLN A 21 -15.63 -13.99 -0.59
C GLN A 21 -15.16 -14.80 0.63
N GLY A 22 -15.37 -14.24 1.83
CA GLY A 22 -14.92 -14.84 3.10
C GLY A 22 -13.47 -14.52 3.49
N VAL A 23 -12.71 -13.80 2.64
CA VAL A 23 -11.33 -13.39 2.90
C VAL A 23 -11.31 -12.04 3.62
N GLY A 24 -11.62 -12.04 4.91
CA GLY A 24 -11.61 -10.82 5.73
C GLY A 24 -12.56 -9.73 5.20
N ASP A 25 -12.11 -8.47 5.20
CA ASP A 25 -12.85 -7.33 4.64
C ASP A 25 -12.34 -6.87 3.27
N LEU A 26 -11.45 -7.63 2.63
CA LEU A 26 -10.88 -7.31 1.31
C LEU A 26 -11.95 -7.16 0.22
N ALA A 27 -13.01 -7.99 0.25
CA ALA A 27 -14.10 -7.91 -0.71
C ALA A 27 -14.84 -6.56 -0.69
N THR A 28 -14.77 -5.81 0.41
CA THR A 28 -15.40 -4.47 0.51
C THR A 28 -14.76 -3.45 -0.43
N LEU A 29 -13.58 -3.73 -0.99
CA LEU A 29 -12.95 -2.90 -2.02
C LEU A 29 -13.87 -2.67 -3.23
N TRP A 30 -14.73 -3.65 -3.56
CA TRP A 30 -15.71 -3.56 -4.66
C TRP A 30 -17.03 -2.88 -4.27
N ASP A 31 -17.26 -2.59 -2.99
CA ASP A 31 -18.44 -1.84 -2.54
C ASP A 31 -18.31 -0.33 -2.78
N GLY A 32 -17.09 0.13 -3.12
CA GLY A 32 -16.80 1.52 -3.45
C GLY A 32 -17.58 2.05 -4.66
N ARG A 33 -17.77 3.37 -4.71
CA ARG A 33 -18.53 4.07 -5.77
C ARG A 33 -17.62 4.84 -6.73
N GLY A 34 -16.34 4.49 -6.81
CA GLY A 34 -15.40 5.04 -7.77
C GLY A 34 -14.73 3.94 -8.59
N ASP A 35 -13.82 4.35 -9.46
CA ASP A 35 -12.89 3.43 -10.12
C ASP A 35 -11.90 2.84 -9.11
N PHE A 36 -11.14 1.82 -9.52
CA PHE A 36 -10.21 1.10 -8.65
C PHE A 36 -9.29 2.04 -7.85
N ALA A 37 -8.76 3.09 -8.49
CA ALA A 37 -7.89 4.07 -7.84
C ALA A 37 -8.56 4.75 -6.62
N GLU A 38 -9.80 5.22 -6.77
CA GLU A 38 -10.54 5.85 -5.68
C GLU A 38 -11.00 4.83 -4.64
N ASN A 39 -11.40 3.63 -5.07
CA ASN A 39 -11.77 2.57 -4.14
C ASN A 39 -10.56 2.14 -3.29
N LEU A 40 -9.35 2.10 -3.86
CA LEU A 40 -8.11 1.84 -3.12
C LEU A 40 -7.82 2.93 -2.09
N VAL A 41 -7.96 4.21 -2.45
CA VAL A 41 -7.80 5.35 -1.52
C VAL A 41 -8.83 5.27 -0.39
N GLU A 42 -10.10 5.05 -0.72
CA GLU A 42 -11.17 4.94 0.28
C GLU A 42 -10.92 3.74 1.20
N PHE A 43 -10.55 2.59 0.64
CA PHE A 43 -10.24 1.38 1.40
C PHE A 43 -9.08 1.61 2.36
N ALA A 44 -7.96 2.17 1.89
CA ALA A 44 -6.81 2.49 2.73
C ALA A 44 -7.18 3.44 3.87
N GLY A 45 -7.94 4.50 3.59
CA GLY A 45 -8.47 5.38 4.61
C GLY A 45 -9.39 4.67 5.61
N ARG A 46 -10.27 3.77 5.14
CA ARG A 46 -11.21 3.04 6.01
C ARG A 46 -10.55 1.96 6.85
N VAL A 47 -9.43 1.37 6.42
CA VAL A 47 -8.58 0.48 7.22
C VAL A 47 -8.12 1.19 8.49
N CYS A 48 -7.69 2.45 8.39
CA CYS A 48 -7.25 3.26 9.54
C CYS A 48 -8.30 3.35 10.66
N TYR A 49 -9.59 3.37 10.29
CA TYR A 49 -10.72 3.51 11.22
C TYR A 49 -11.50 2.21 11.45
N ARG A 50 -11.05 1.07 10.88
CA ARG A 50 -11.78 -0.21 10.87
C ARG A 50 -13.23 -0.05 10.42
N SER A 51 -13.40 0.64 9.30
CA SER A 51 -14.70 1.07 8.77
C SER A 51 -14.94 0.66 7.32
N THR A 52 -14.22 -0.35 6.83
CA THR A 52 -14.30 -0.95 5.48
C THR A 52 -15.71 -1.42 5.13
N HIS A 53 -16.50 -1.90 6.09
CA HIS A 53 -17.94 -2.18 5.92
C HIS A 53 -18.80 -0.96 5.50
N ARG A 54 -18.23 0.25 5.48
CA ARG A 54 -18.87 1.49 5.01
C ARG A 54 -18.35 1.95 3.65
N MET A 55 -17.56 1.15 2.94
CA MET A 55 -17.13 1.44 1.57
C MET A 55 -18.33 1.88 0.71
N GLY A 56 -18.14 2.95 -0.07
CA GLY A 56 -19.15 3.49 -0.98
C GLY A 56 -20.33 4.22 -0.32
N THR A 57 -20.40 4.31 1.01
CA THR A 57 -21.51 4.97 1.72
C THR A 57 -21.35 6.48 1.90
N ALA A 58 -20.16 7.02 1.66
CA ALA A 58 -19.85 8.43 1.88
C ALA A 58 -19.13 9.02 0.64
N PRO A 59 -19.86 9.56 -0.34
CA PRO A 59 -19.27 10.11 -1.57
C PRO A 59 -18.21 11.20 -1.32
N GLU A 60 -18.40 12.00 -0.27
CA GLU A 60 -17.49 13.06 0.15
C GLU A 60 -16.28 12.56 0.96
N PHE A 61 -16.10 11.25 1.17
CA PHE A 61 -15.02 10.73 2.00
C PHE A 61 -13.64 11.19 1.54
N ILE A 62 -13.31 11.01 0.26
CA ILE A 62 -12.00 11.42 -0.29
C ILE A 62 -11.87 12.95 -0.36
N PRO A 63 -12.81 13.71 -0.97
CA PRO A 63 -12.68 15.16 -1.08
C PRO A 63 -12.61 15.85 0.29
N ALA A 64 -13.35 15.37 1.29
CA ALA A 64 -13.28 15.92 2.64
C ALA A 64 -11.89 15.75 3.27
N ARG A 65 -11.25 14.58 3.12
CA ARG A 65 -9.91 14.33 3.67
C ARG A 65 -8.84 15.17 3.00
N VAL A 66 -8.95 15.36 1.68
CA VAL A 66 -8.09 16.30 0.94
C VAL A 66 -8.26 17.73 1.46
N ARG A 67 -9.50 18.22 1.62
CA ARG A 67 -9.78 19.56 2.17
C ARG A 67 -9.29 19.74 3.61
N GLU A 68 -9.32 18.68 4.42
CA GLU A 68 -8.81 18.67 5.79
C GLU A 68 -7.28 18.55 5.89
N GLY A 69 -6.58 18.29 4.78
CA GLY A 69 -5.13 18.03 4.76
C GLY A 69 -4.73 16.64 5.26
N HIS A 70 -5.69 15.72 5.43
CA HIS A 70 -5.47 14.31 5.75
C HIS A 70 -5.16 13.51 4.46
N GLU A 71 -4.04 13.85 3.83
CA GLU A 71 -3.67 13.40 2.48
C GLU A 71 -2.83 12.11 2.47
N ASP A 72 -2.51 11.53 3.62
CA ASP A 72 -1.80 10.27 3.71
C ASP A 72 -2.53 9.12 2.98
N ILE A 73 -3.87 9.14 2.99
CA ILE A 73 -4.70 8.12 2.34
C ILE A 73 -4.64 8.14 0.81
N ILE A 74 -4.29 9.29 0.20
CA ILE A 74 -4.21 9.45 -1.26
C ILE A 74 -2.82 9.05 -1.80
N GLU A 75 -1.91 8.58 -0.94
CA GLU A 75 -0.57 8.20 -1.35
C GLU A 75 -0.47 6.78 -1.95
N HIS A 76 -1.58 6.04 -2.00
CA HIS A 76 -1.61 4.63 -2.44
C HIS A 76 -1.86 4.42 -3.94
N VAL A 77 -2.16 5.50 -4.66
CA VAL A 77 -2.29 5.52 -6.13
C VAL A 77 -1.11 6.28 -6.70
N VAL A 78 -0.41 5.66 -7.64
CA VAL A 78 0.76 6.20 -8.34
C VAL A 78 0.42 6.36 -9.81
N ALA A 79 0.83 7.48 -10.39
CA ALA A 79 0.76 7.72 -11.82
C ALA A 79 2.14 8.13 -12.35
N THR A 80 2.42 7.68 -13.57
CA THR A 80 3.67 7.91 -14.29
C THR A 80 3.34 8.60 -15.61
N LEU A 81 3.88 9.79 -15.81
CA LEU A 81 3.67 10.61 -16.99
C LEU A 81 4.99 10.87 -17.70
N ARG A 82 4.94 10.93 -19.04
CA ARG A 82 6.01 11.46 -19.87
C ARG A 82 5.76 12.93 -20.13
N PHE A 83 6.77 13.76 -19.98
CA PHE A 83 6.74 15.18 -20.32
C PHE A 83 7.74 15.49 -21.44
N SER A 84 7.35 16.38 -22.35
CA SER A 84 8.20 16.89 -23.42
C SER A 84 8.10 18.42 -23.55
N GLY A 85 9.13 19.03 -24.12
CA GLY A 85 9.16 20.47 -24.41
C GLY A 85 9.46 21.36 -23.20
N GLY A 86 10.50 21.02 -22.43
CA GLY A 86 11.05 21.81 -21.33
C GLY A 86 12.08 21.02 -20.49
N ASP A 87 12.82 21.71 -19.62
CA ASP A 87 13.78 21.12 -18.67
C ASP A 87 13.30 21.22 -17.21
N GLU A 88 12.11 21.79 -16.97
CA GLU A 88 11.54 21.96 -15.63
C GLU A 88 11.53 20.66 -14.78
N PRO A 89 11.21 19.46 -15.35
CA PRO A 89 11.19 18.22 -14.58
C PRO A 89 12.49 17.92 -13.84
N LEU A 90 13.64 18.39 -14.35
CA LEU A 90 14.95 18.27 -13.71
C LEU A 90 14.94 18.71 -12.24
N ARG A 91 14.11 19.71 -11.90
CA ARG A 91 14.04 20.30 -10.55
C ARG A 91 12.93 19.72 -9.69
N TRP A 92 12.00 18.95 -10.25
CA TRP A 92 10.81 18.51 -9.52
C TRP A 92 11.14 17.58 -8.35
N ARG A 93 12.19 16.78 -8.46
CA ARG A 93 12.70 15.96 -7.33
C ARG A 93 13.20 16.81 -6.15
N MET A 94 13.65 18.04 -6.40
CA MET A 94 14.04 18.98 -5.34
C MET A 94 12.82 19.60 -4.64
N LEU A 95 11.69 19.69 -5.35
CA LEU A 95 10.45 20.24 -4.83
C LEU A 95 9.71 19.20 -4.01
N ASN A 96 9.64 17.96 -4.51
CA ASN A 96 9.05 16.86 -3.78
C ASN A 96 9.92 15.60 -3.93
N ARG A 97 10.62 15.24 -2.85
CA ARG A 97 11.52 14.07 -2.82
C ARG A 97 10.82 12.73 -3.04
N HIS A 98 9.49 12.69 -2.97
CA HIS A 98 8.68 11.48 -3.19
C HIS A 98 8.29 11.30 -4.66
N CYS A 99 8.67 12.21 -5.56
CA CYS A 99 8.60 11.97 -7.00
C CYS A 99 9.90 11.34 -7.52
N GLU A 100 9.76 10.48 -8.53
CA GLU A 100 10.88 9.95 -9.30
C GLU A 100 10.92 10.64 -10.67
N VAL A 101 12.11 11.05 -11.11
CA VAL A 101 12.33 11.76 -12.37
C VAL A 101 13.50 11.10 -13.08
N SER A 102 13.29 10.74 -14.35
CA SER A 102 14.35 10.22 -15.23
C SER A 102 14.31 10.93 -16.59
N GLU A 103 15.48 11.28 -17.11
CA GLU A 103 15.64 11.78 -18.49
C GLU A 103 15.74 10.58 -19.45
N VAL A 104 14.95 10.58 -20.53
CA VAL A 104 14.99 9.50 -21.55
C VAL A 104 15.54 9.97 -22.90
N GLY A 105 16.19 11.15 -22.91
CA GLY A 105 16.81 11.76 -24.07
C GLY A 105 15.87 12.69 -24.83
N SER A 106 16.45 13.50 -25.74
CA SER A 106 15.71 14.44 -26.60
C SER A 106 14.82 15.46 -25.86
N GLY A 107 15.14 15.76 -24.59
CA GLY A 107 14.32 16.65 -23.76
C GLY A 107 13.00 16.04 -23.29
N GLU A 108 12.90 14.70 -23.28
CA GLU A 108 11.79 13.96 -22.70
C GLU A 108 12.12 13.47 -21.28
N TRP A 109 11.12 13.55 -20.41
CA TRP A 109 11.23 13.22 -18.99
C TRP A 109 10.14 12.24 -18.59
N ILE A 110 10.50 11.23 -17.80
CA ILE A 110 9.52 10.37 -17.12
C ILE A 110 9.43 10.84 -15.69
N VAL A 111 8.21 11.09 -15.22
CA VAL A 111 7.92 11.52 -13.85
C VAL A 111 6.88 10.59 -13.24
N SER A 112 7.22 10.00 -12.10
CA SER A 112 6.28 9.20 -11.30
C SER A 112 6.05 9.84 -9.95
N GLY A 113 4.80 9.84 -9.51
CA GLY A 113 4.40 10.32 -8.20
C GLY A 113 3.10 9.68 -7.75
N ASN A 114 2.90 9.59 -6.43
CA ASN A 114 1.57 9.27 -5.91
C ASN A 114 0.63 10.46 -6.07
N THR A 115 -0.68 10.26 -5.90
CA THR A 115 -1.64 11.36 -6.15
C THR A 115 -1.46 12.55 -5.21
N ARG A 116 -0.85 12.39 -4.03
CA ARG A 116 -0.43 13.50 -3.17
C ARG A 116 0.68 14.35 -3.78
N VAL A 117 1.69 13.72 -4.37
CA VAL A 117 2.77 14.41 -5.10
C VAL A 117 2.20 15.23 -6.25
N TRP A 118 1.30 14.64 -7.05
CA TRP A 118 0.66 15.35 -8.15
C TRP A 118 -0.20 16.51 -7.67
N LEU A 119 -0.97 16.30 -6.61
CA LEU A 119 -1.79 17.35 -5.99
C LEU A 119 -0.92 18.52 -5.50
N ASP A 120 0.19 18.22 -4.84
CA ASP A 120 1.19 19.20 -4.38
C ASP A 120 1.79 19.99 -5.56
N PHE A 121 2.14 19.32 -6.66
CA PHE A 121 2.60 19.99 -7.88
C PHE A 121 1.56 20.95 -8.45
N PHE A 122 0.30 20.52 -8.58
CA PHE A 122 -0.75 21.37 -9.15
C PHE A 122 -1.06 22.60 -8.28
N ARG A 123 -0.97 22.45 -6.94
CA ARG A 123 -1.13 23.58 -6.01
C ARG A 123 -0.02 24.61 -6.13
N HIS A 124 1.16 24.19 -6.58
CA HIS A 124 2.30 25.07 -6.88
C HIS A 124 2.38 25.47 -8.35
N ASP A 125 1.33 25.23 -9.15
CA ASP A 125 1.26 25.55 -10.58
C ASP A 125 2.30 24.81 -11.44
N ILE A 126 2.78 23.65 -10.97
CA ILE A 126 3.76 22.80 -11.64
C ILE A 126 3.05 21.64 -12.32
N ALA A 127 3.64 21.15 -13.43
CA ALA A 127 3.18 19.96 -14.15
C ALA A 127 1.72 20.01 -14.63
N ARG A 128 1.15 21.22 -14.83
CA ARG A 128 -0.25 21.45 -15.22
C ARG A 128 -0.73 20.62 -16.41
N ALA A 129 0.15 20.32 -17.36
CA ALA A 129 -0.16 19.47 -18.51
C ALA A 129 -0.61 18.05 -18.11
N GLY A 130 -0.25 17.56 -16.91
CA GLY A 130 -0.68 16.27 -16.40
C GLY A 130 -2.08 16.25 -15.78
N LEU A 131 -2.61 17.41 -15.37
CA LEU A 131 -3.85 17.51 -14.58
C LEU A 131 -5.06 16.77 -15.21
N PRO A 132 -5.32 16.86 -16.52
CA PRO A 132 -6.46 16.14 -17.13
C PRO A 132 -6.40 14.63 -16.95
N PHE A 133 -5.20 14.03 -17.04
CA PHE A 133 -5.02 12.59 -16.83
C PHE A 133 -5.28 12.19 -15.38
N LEU A 134 -4.84 13.03 -14.43
CA LEU A 134 -5.01 12.77 -13.01
C LEU A 134 -6.46 12.97 -12.55
N GLN A 135 -7.18 13.96 -13.10
CA GLN A 135 -8.62 14.15 -12.88
C GLN A 135 -9.44 12.99 -13.44
N SER A 136 -9.07 12.44 -14.61
CA SER A 136 -9.70 11.23 -15.15
C SER A 136 -9.41 9.98 -14.31
N LEU A 137 -8.20 9.87 -13.74
CA LEU A 137 -7.80 8.72 -12.92
C LEU A 137 -8.45 8.71 -11.52
N ALA A 138 -8.51 9.87 -10.84
CA ALA A 138 -8.98 9.97 -9.45
C ALA A 138 -9.73 11.30 -9.20
N PRO A 139 -10.91 11.50 -9.81
CA PRO A 139 -11.61 12.77 -9.82
C PRO A 139 -11.89 13.35 -8.41
N LYS A 140 -12.20 12.51 -7.43
CA LYS A 140 -12.44 12.92 -6.04
C LYS A 140 -11.18 13.41 -5.32
N VAL A 141 -9.99 12.94 -5.72
CA VAL A 141 -8.72 13.45 -5.17
C VAL A 141 -8.44 14.86 -5.68
N PHE A 142 -8.71 15.10 -6.97
CA PHE A 142 -8.42 16.37 -7.65
C PHE A 142 -9.63 17.30 -7.77
N ALA A 143 -10.68 17.08 -6.96
CA ALA A 143 -11.94 17.80 -7.04
C ALA A 143 -11.80 19.32 -6.86
N GLU A 144 -10.72 19.81 -6.22
CA GLU A 144 -10.44 21.24 -6.06
C GLU A 144 -10.15 21.97 -7.39
N TYR A 145 -9.87 21.24 -8.48
CA TYR A 145 -9.62 21.78 -9.81
C TYR A 145 -10.84 21.72 -10.76
N GLY A 146 -12.02 21.37 -10.26
CA GLY A 146 -13.23 21.18 -11.06
C GLY A 146 -13.23 19.88 -11.87
N ALA A 147 -14.29 19.67 -12.65
CA ALA A 147 -14.36 18.61 -13.67
C ALA A 147 -14.22 19.28 -15.04
N ASP A 148 -13.34 18.79 -15.91
CA ASP A 148 -13.32 19.23 -17.29
C ASP A 148 -14.61 18.71 -17.97
N GLU A 149 -15.35 19.56 -18.68
CA GLU A 149 -16.66 19.20 -19.27
C GLU A 149 -16.58 18.05 -20.31
N GLY A 150 -15.37 17.60 -20.66
CA GLY A 150 -15.10 16.43 -21.51
C GLY A 150 -14.64 15.16 -20.78
N SER A 151 -14.50 15.16 -19.45
CA SER A 151 -14.05 13.98 -18.69
C SER A 151 -15.24 13.03 -18.46
N SER A 152 -15.40 12.03 -19.33
CA SER A 152 -16.14 10.82 -18.96
C SER A 152 -15.46 10.25 -17.72
N GLY A 153 -16.19 10.00 -16.63
CA GLY A 153 -15.65 9.43 -15.38
C GLY A 153 -15.22 7.96 -15.53
N GLN A 154 -14.39 7.68 -16.53
CA GLN A 154 -13.72 6.42 -16.81
C GLN A 154 -12.22 6.67 -16.72
N ALA A 155 -11.52 5.74 -16.08
CA ALA A 155 -10.07 5.73 -16.03
C ALA A 155 -9.46 5.89 -17.45
N PRO A 156 -8.37 6.66 -17.59
CA PRO A 156 -7.75 6.91 -18.88
C PRO A 156 -7.24 5.59 -19.48
N ALA A 157 -7.48 5.41 -20.78
CA ALA A 157 -6.89 4.30 -21.53
C ALA A 157 -5.37 4.44 -21.52
N LEU A 158 -4.66 3.35 -21.24
CA LEU A 158 -3.21 3.31 -21.40
C LEU A 158 -2.89 3.10 -22.88
N ASP A 159 -1.96 3.89 -23.41
CA ASP A 159 -1.50 3.77 -24.81
C ASP A 159 -0.72 2.46 -25.07
N VAL A 160 -0.37 1.71 -24.02
CA VAL A 160 0.41 0.46 -24.09
C VAL A 160 -0.39 -0.68 -23.47
N GLU A 161 -0.71 -1.70 -24.27
CA GLU A 161 -1.26 -2.97 -23.76
C GLU A 161 -0.26 -3.64 -22.81
N GLN A 162 -0.67 -3.87 -21.57
CA GLN A 162 0.10 -4.71 -20.66
C GLN A 162 0.09 -6.15 -21.18
N MET A 163 1.27 -6.78 -21.23
CA MET A 163 1.33 -8.19 -21.61
C MET A 163 0.48 -9.03 -20.63
N PRO A 164 -0.36 -9.95 -21.13
CA PRO A 164 -1.19 -10.76 -20.26
C PRO A 164 -0.30 -11.66 -19.39
N LEU A 165 -0.60 -11.69 -18.09
CA LEU A 165 0.07 -12.56 -17.14
C LEU A 165 -0.26 -14.03 -17.43
N SER A 166 0.73 -14.91 -17.27
CA SER A 166 0.51 -16.35 -17.35
C SER A 166 -0.35 -16.85 -16.18
N SER A 167 -0.95 -18.04 -16.32
CA SER A 167 -1.72 -18.67 -15.24
C SER A 167 -0.90 -18.84 -13.96
N ASP A 168 0.39 -19.19 -14.08
CA ASP A 168 1.29 -19.34 -12.94
C ASP A 168 1.58 -18.00 -12.25
N GLN A 169 1.70 -16.92 -13.03
CA GLN A 169 1.83 -15.57 -12.46
C GLN A 169 0.54 -15.18 -11.72
N LEU A 170 -0.63 -15.37 -12.34
CA LEU A 170 -1.91 -15.06 -11.70
C LEU A 170 -2.12 -15.83 -10.39
N GLU A 171 -1.73 -17.10 -10.33
CA GLU A 171 -1.81 -17.89 -9.11
C GLU A 171 -0.91 -17.34 -8.00
N ARG A 172 0.30 -16.89 -8.34
CA ARG A 172 1.22 -16.23 -7.38
C ARG A 172 0.71 -14.88 -6.88
N LEU A 173 -0.23 -14.25 -7.60
CA LEU A 173 -0.82 -12.97 -7.22
C LEU A 173 -2.06 -13.10 -6.34
N ARG A 174 -2.55 -14.32 -6.07
CA ARG A 174 -3.59 -14.55 -5.06
C ARG A 174 -3.08 -14.18 -3.66
N PRO A 175 -3.97 -13.80 -2.72
CA PRO A 175 -3.57 -13.59 -1.34
C PRO A 175 -2.79 -14.79 -0.77
N ILE A 176 -1.62 -14.53 -0.19
CA ILE A 176 -0.86 -15.55 0.54
C ILE A 176 -1.36 -15.54 1.99
N GLU A 177 -1.88 -16.69 2.43
CA GLU A 177 -2.37 -16.91 3.79
C GLU A 177 -1.40 -17.83 4.55
N GLU A 178 -0.75 -17.28 5.57
CA GLU A 178 0.05 -18.02 6.55
C GLU A 178 -0.48 -17.65 7.93
N PRO A 179 -1.60 -18.27 8.38
CA PRO A 179 -2.36 -17.79 9.53
C PRO A 179 -1.50 -17.55 10.78
N PRO A 180 -1.65 -16.40 11.47
CA PRO A 180 -2.68 -15.39 11.25
C PRO A 180 -2.40 -14.40 10.11
N MET A 181 -1.18 -14.39 9.56
CA MET A 181 -0.74 -13.40 8.57
C MET A 181 -1.43 -13.62 7.21
N ARG A 182 -1.86 -12.51 6.61
CA ARG A 182 -2.25 -12.46 5.19
C ARG A 182 -1.51 -11.35 4.48
N VAL A 183 -0.99 -11.65 3.30
CA VAL A 183 -0.32 -10.70 2.41
C VAL A 183 -1.08 -10.64 1.10
N THR A 184 -1.53 -9.46 0.71
CA THR A 184 -2.29 -9.24 -0.52
C THR A 184 -1.68 -8.10 -1.33
N LEU A 185 -1.29 -8.35 -2.58
CA LEU A 185 -1.01 -7.28 -3.54
C LEU A 185 -2.36 -6.69 -3.98
N LEU A 186 -2.66 -5.45 -3.57
CA LEU A 186 -3.91 -4.78 -3.97
C LEU A 186 -3.83 -4.28 -5.42
N GLY A 187 -2.69 -3.71 -5.79
CA GLY A 187 -2.47 -3.14 -7.11
C GLY A 187 -1.03 -2.72 -7.34
N TYR A 188 -0.69 -2.45 -8.58
CA TYR A 188 0.67 -2.09 -8.98
C TYR A 188 0.67 -1.16 -10.20
N THR A 189 1.75 -0.40 -10.32
CA THR A 189 2.06 0.46 -11.46
C THR A 189 3.29 -0.13 -12.11
N GLN A 190 3.19 -0.55 -13.36
CA GLN A 190 4.31 -1.11 -14.10
C GLN A 190 4.35 -0.52 -15.50
N PRO A 191 5.05 0.60 -15.70
CA PRO A 191 5.24 1.14 -17.03
C PRO A 191 6.13 0.22 -17.87
N SER A 192 5.79 0.07 -19.15
CA SER A 192 6.57 -0.71 -20.10
C SER A 192 7.64 0.17 -20.74
N PHE A 193 8.89 0.04 -20.29
CA PHE A 193 10.01 0.85 -20.78
C PHE A 193 11.05 0.09 -21.59
N GLY A 194 11.05 -1.25 -21.55
CA GLY A 194 12.14 -2.06 -22.09
C GLY A 194 13.49 -1.89 -21.34
N ASP A 195 13.56 -1.01 -20.33
CA ASP A 195 14.72 -0.79 -19.47
C ASP A 195 14.38 -1.14 -18.00
N PRO A 196 15.00 -2.18 -17.43
CA PRO A 196 14.82 -2.56 -16.02
C PRO A 196 15.16 -1.45 -15.02
N THR A 197 16.07 -0.53 -15.36
CA THR A 197 16.45 0.61 -14.49
C THR A 197 15.29 1.58 -14.35
N LEU A 198 14.64 1.93 -15.46
CA LEU A 198 13.44 2.76 -15.43
C LEU A 198 12.30 2.04 -14.71
N ALA A 199 12.12 0.74 -14.95
CA ALA A 199 11.12 -0.06 -14.24
C ALA A 199 11.35 -0.09 -12.71
N LEU A 200 12.61 -0.16 -12.26
CA LEU A 200 12.97 -0.13 -10.84
C LEU A 200 12.54 1.19 -10.16
N HIS A 201 12.68 2.34 -10.83
CA HIS A 201 12.37 3.64 -10.24
C HIS A 201 10.91 4.06 -10.39
N HIS A 202 10.29 3.71 -11.51
CA HIS A 202 8.95 4.19 -11.87
C HIS A 202 7.85 3.13 -11.73
N GLY A 203 8.23 1.88 -11.44
CA GLY A 203 7.31 0.84 -11.01
C GLY A 203 6.99 0.96 -9.51
N SER A 204 5.77 0.62 -9.11
CA SER A 204 5.35 0.63 -7.71
C SER A 204 4.33 -0.47 -7.41
N ALA A 205 4.24 -0.87 -6.15
CA ALA A 205 3.23 -1.83 -5.71
C ALA A 205 2.64 -1.43 -4.36
N THR A 206 1.34 -1.70 -4.21
CA THR A 206 0.55 -1.46 -3.01
C THR A 206 0.10 -2.79 -2.43
N PHE A 207 0.53 -3.08 -1.19
CA PHE A 207 0.18 -4.28 -0.45
C PHE A 207 -0.74 -3.96 0.73
N PHE A 208 -1.60 -4.91 1.06
CA PHE A 208 -2.30 -4.98 2.33
C PHE A 208 -1.75 -6.13 3.15
N PHE A 209 -1.35 -5.81 4.39
CA PHE A 209 -0.88 -6.78 5.36
C PHE A 209 -1.88 -6.87 6.51
N GLU A 210 -2.29 -8.09 6.83
CA GLU A 210 -3.18 -8.42 7.95
C GLU A 210 -2.56 -9.48 8.84
N GLY A 211 -3.05 -9.60 10.07
CA GLY A 211 -2.56 -10.63 10.99
C GLY A 211 -1.09 -10.49 11.36
N ILE A 212 -0.57 -9.26 11.30
CA ILE A 212 0.81 -8.93 11.69
C ILE A 212 0.81 -8.12 12.98
N SER A 213 1.92 -8.18 13.71
CA SER A 213 2.08 -7.56 15.01
C SER A 213 2.44 -6.07 14.90
N ARG A 214 2.20 -5.32 15.98
CA ARG A 214 2.76 -3.96 16.11
C ARG A 214 4.29 -3.98 16.06
N ALA A 215 4.95 -5.00 16.58
CA ALA A 215 6.40 -5.18 16.43
C ALA A 215 6.83 -5.30 14.96
N CYS A 216 6.12 -6.05 14.13
CA CYS A 216 6.39 -6.17 12.70
C CYS A 216 6.21 -4.82 12.00
N THR A 217 5.07 -4.15 12.21
CA THR A 217 4.86 -2.83 11.59
C THR A 217 5.87 -1.78 12.06
N HIS A 218 6.34 -1.83 13.30
CA HIS A 218 7.35 -0.90 13.81
C HIS A 218 8.73 -1.11 13.16
N GLN A 219 9.00 -2.28 12.58
CA GLN A 219 10.15 -2.52 11.70
C GLN A 219 9.86 -2.04 10.27
N LEU A 220 8.66 -2.32 9.74
CA LEU A 220 8.24 -1.95 8.38
C LEU A 220 8.26 -0.43 8.15
N VAL A 221 7.69 0.36 9.08
CA VAL A 221 7.59 1.83 8.92
C VAL A 221 8.94 2.56 9.04
N ARG A 222 10.04 1.84 9.29
CA ARG A 222 11.41 2.39 9.21
C ARG A 222 11.90 2.53 7.77
N HIS A 223 11.22 1.92 6.81
CA HIS A 223 11.47 2.08 5.38
C HIS A 223 10.75 3.36 4.90
N ARG A 224 11.49 4.48 4.91
CA ARG A 224 10.94 5.85 4.79
C ARG A 224 10.48 6.25 3.38
N LEU A 225 10.91 5.54 2.35
CA LEU A 225 10.48 5.79 0.96
C LEU A 225 9.23 4.94 0.67
N ALA A 226 8.19 5.20 1.45
CA ALA A 226 6.96 4.42 1.46
C ALA A 226 5.80 5.26 1.99
N SER A 227 4.59 4.82 1.66
CA SER A 227 3.33 5.39 2.12
C SER A 227 2.53 4.35 2.89
N PHE A 228 1.94 4.74 4.01
CA PHE A 228 1.32 3.84 4.98
C PHE A 228 -0.07 4.34 5.41
N SER A 229 -1.07 3.45 5.33
CA SER A 229 -2.36 3.63 6.00
C SER A 229 -2.56 2.47 6.97
N GLN A 230 -2.34 2.73 8.27
CA GLN A 230 -2.36 1.72 9.32
C GLN A 230 -3.60 1.82 10.20
N GLU A 231 -4.17 0.66 10.56
CA GLU A 231 -5.23 0.59 11.58
C GLU A 231 -4.83 1.36 12.85
N SER A 232 -5.64 2.34 13.24
CA SER A 232 -5.31 3.25 14.32
C SER A 232 -5.87 2.79 15.66
N GLN A 233 -4.97 2.59 16.62
CA GLN A 233 -5.33 2.31 18.01
C GLN A 233 -5.95 3.50 18.75
N ARG A 234 -6.03 4.68 18.12
CA ARG A 234 -6.74 5.85 18.67
C ARG A 234 -8.25 5.78 18.42
N TYR A 235 -8.64 5.11 17.33
CA TYR A 235 -10.02 5.07 16.88
C TYR A 235 -10.68 3.72 17.17
N VAL A 236 -9.95 2.62 16.94
CA VAL A 236 -10.45 1.26 17.18
C VAL A 236 -10.47 0.99 18.69
N ASP A 237 -11.58 0.42 19.16
CA ASP A 237 -11.83 0.15 20.58
C ASP A 237 -11.53 -1.30 20.92
N LEU A 238 -10.63 -1.53 21.88
CA LEU A 238 -10.34 -2.86 22.41
C LEU A 238 -11.54 -3.51 23.08
N SER A 239 -12.38 -2.71 23.75
CA SER A 239 -13.51 -3.23 24.54
C SER A 239 -14.60 -3.89 23.69
N LYS A 240 -14.40 -3.93 22.37
CA LYS A 240 -15.26 -4.63 21.41
C LYS A 240 -14.65 -5.98 20.96
N GLY A 241 -13.63 -6.50 21.66
CA GLY A 241 -13.03 -7.81 21.41
C GLY A 241 -12.14 -7.88 20.16
N GLY A 242 -11.49 -6.77 19.81
CA GLY A 242 -11.04 -6.52 18.44
C GLY A 242 -9.58 -6.87 18.10
N TRP A 243 -8.68 -7.03 19.07
CA TRP A 243 -7.26 -7.23 18.80
C TRP A 243 -6.78 -8.56 19.37
N ARG A 244 -6.15 -9.36 18.51
CA ARG A 244 -5.55 -10.63 18.90
C ARG A 244 -4.07 -10.43 19.18
N ALA A 245 -3.48 -11.38 19.90
CA ALA A 245 -2.04 -11.48 20.01
C ALA A 245 -1.50 -12.25 18.79
N ILE A 246 -0.48 -11.72 18.13
CA ILE A 246 0.36 -12.51 17.25
C ILE A 246 1.30 -13.33 18.13
N VAL A 247 1.20 -14.65 18.05
CA VAL A 247 1.94 -15.58 18.89
C VAL A 247 3.12 -16.13 18.09
N PRO A 248 4.38 -15.88 18.51
CA PRO A 248 5.54 -16.49 17.87
C PRO A 248 5.54 -18.01 18.01
N ASP A 249 6.06 -18.74 17.02
CA ASP A 249 6.12 -20.21 17.04
C ASP A 249 6.80 -20.76 18.30
N ALA A 250 7.88 -20.13 18.75
CA ALA A 250 8.58 -20.53 19.97
C ALA A 250 7.69 -20.45 21.24
N VAL A 251 6.71 -19.55 21.25
CA VAL A 251 5.70 -19.48 22.32
C VAL A 251 4.62 -20.53 22.06
N ALA A 252 4.10 -20.63 20.84
CA ALA A 252 3.03 -21.58 20.47
C ALA A 252 3.39 -23.05 20.73
N GLN A 253 4.68 -23.39 20.68
CA GLN A 253 5.19 -24.76 20.92
C GLN A 253 5.33 -25.12 22.41
N SER A 254 5.19 -24.17 23.35
CA SER A 254 5.21 -24.42 24.79
C SER A 254 3.85 -24.11 25.42
N PRO A 255 3.11 -25.12 25.92
CA PRO A 255 1.84 -24.90 26.60
C PRO A 255 1.95 -23.92 27.78
N GLU A 256 3.06 -23.96 28.52
CA GLU A 256 3.35 -23.04 29.62
C GLU A 256 3.51 -21.61 29.12
N ALA A 257 4.30 -21.38 28.07
CA ALA A 257 4.49 -20.04 27.50
C ALA A 257 3.20 -19.48 26.90
N VAL A 258 2.36 -20.32 26.27
CA VAL A 258 1.02 -19.94 25.82
C VAL A 258 0.14 -19.51 26.98
N ALA A 259 0.16 -20.24 28.10
CA ALA A 259 -0.61 -19.90 29.29
C ALA A 259 -0.20 -18.55 29.89
N GLU A 260 1.12 -18.30 30.01
CA GLU A 260 1.66 -17.01 30.47
C GLU A 260 1.22 -15.84 29.58
N LEU A 261 1.29 -16.02 28.26
CA LEU A 261 0.83 -15.00 27.30
C LEU A 261 -0.67 -14.75 27.42
N ALA A 262 -1.48 -15.82 27.53
CA ALA A 262 -2.93 -15.72 27.66
C ALA A 262 -3.33 -15.01 28.96
N GLU A 263 -2.67 -15.31 30.08
CA GLU A 263 -2.90 -14.63 31.35
C GLU A 263 -2.57 -13.14 31.25
N PHE A 264 -1.40 -12.79 30.71
CA PHE A 264 -1.01 -11.39 30.52
C PHE A 264 -1.98 -10.64 29.61
N TRP A 265 -2.43 -11.27 28.52
CA TRP A 265 -3.39 -10.67 27.60
C TRP A 265 -4.71 -10.34 28.28
N ARG A 266 -5.26 -11.28 29.07
CA ARG A 266 -6.46 -11.06 29.87
C ARG A 266 -6.30 -9.90 30.86
N ILE A 267 -5.14 -9.78 31.50
CA ILE A 267 -4.82 -8.66 32.39
C ILE A 267 -4.80 -7.35 31.61
N ALA A 268 -4.15 -7.30 30.45
CA ALA A 268 -4.07 -6.11 29.62
C ALA A 268 -5.46 -5.62 29.17
N GLU A 269 -6.34 -6.53 28.76
CA GLU A 269 -7.74 -6.24 28.42
C GLU A 269 -8.51 -5.68 29.61
N GLU A 270 -8.46 -6.36 30.77
CA GLU A 270 -9.13 -5.93 32.00
C GLU A 270 -8.67 -4.53 32.43
N LYS A 271 -7.35 -4.26 32.39
CA LYS A 271 -6.79 -2.96 32.77
C LYS A 271 -7.11 -1.88 31.73
N TYR A 272 -7.13 -2.20 30.44
CA TYR A 272 -7.58 -1.28 29.41
C TYR A 272 -9.03 -0.86 29.65
N GLU A 273 -9.95 -1.82 29.82
CA GLU A 273 -11.35 -1.56 30.11
C GLU A 273 -11.52 -0.73 31.38
N ARG A 274 -10.72 -1.01 32.43
CA ARG A 274 -10.71 -0.21 33.64
C ARG A 274 -10.31 1.23 33.36
N LEU A 275 -9.23 1.49 32.61
CA LEU A 275 -8.84 2.86 32.23
C LEU A 275 -9.97 3.57 31.47
N ARG A 276 -10.64 2.86 30.55
CA ARG A 276 -11.78 3.41 29.80
C ARG A 276 -12.96 3.75 30.73
N SER A 277 -13.27 2.91 31.71
CA SER A 277 -14.32 3.18 32.71
C SER A 277 -14.03 4.39 33.60
N LEU A 278 -12.75 4.76 33.74
CA LEU A 278 -12.30 5.95 34.47
C LEU A 278 -12.26 7.21 33.58
N GLY A 279 -12.71 7.13 32.33
CA GLY A 279 -12.75 8.27 31.41
C GLY A 279 -11.45 8.53 30.64
N ILE A 280 -10.41 7.72 30.81
CA ILE A 280 -9.13 7.88 30.09
C ILE A 280 -9.30 7.57 28.62
N ARG A 281 -8.96 8.50 27.72
CA ARG A 281 -9.16 8.39 26.26
C ARG A 281 -8.44 7.18 25.66
N LYS A 282 -8.94 6.66 24.53
CA LYS A 282 -8.35 5.50 23.82
C LYS A 282 -6.87 5.71 23.49
N GLU A 283 -6.50 6.93 23.09
CA GLU A 283 -5.12 7.25 22.72
C GLU A 283 -4.13 7.16 23.87
N ASP A 284 -4.62 7.25 25.11
CA ASP A 284 -3.81 7.16 26.34
C ASP A 284 -3.90 5.72 26.90
N ALA A 285 -5.11 5.13 26.92
CA ALA A 285 -5.32 3.77 27.41
C ALA A 285 -4.55 2.70 26.60
N ARG A 286 -4.34 2.93 25.30
CA ARG A 286 -3.60 2.01 24.41
C ARG A 286 -2.14 1.80 24.83
N PHE A 287 -1.59 2.60 25.74
CA PHE A 287 -0.22 2.40 26.25
C PHE A 287 -0.04 1.07 26.99
N LEU A 288 -1.14 0.41 27.39
CA LEU A 288 -1.12 -0.94 27.95
C LEU A 288 -0.94 -2.04 26.89
N LEU A 289 -1.05 -1.70 25.60
CA LEU A 289 -1.01 -2.70 24.54
C LEU A 289 0.39 -3.25 24.31
N PRO A 290 0.55 -4.57 24.29
CA PRO A 290 1.84 -5.16 23.97
C PRO A 290 2.15 -5.06 22.48
N ASN A 291 3.44 -5.20 22.17
CA ASN A 291 3.95 -5.30 20.81
C ASN A 291 3.31 -6.42 19.98
N ALA A 292 2.81 -7.47 20.64
CA ALA A 292 2.13 -8.60 20.01
C ALA A 292 0.74 -8.25 19.46
N ALA A 293 0.20 -7.06 19.76
CA ALA A 293 -1.11 -6.68 19.25
C ALA A 293 -1.16 -6.72 17.73
N GLU A 294 -2.14 -7.46 17.20
CA GLU A 294 -2.44 -7.55 15.78
C GLU A 294 -2.79 -6.16 15.21
N THR A 295 -2.39 -5.94 13.96
CA THR A 295 -2.71 -4.75 13.20
C THR A 295 -2.84 -5.09 11.72
N ARG A 296 -3.43 -4.14 10.98
CA ARG A 296 -3.50 -4.15 9.53
C ARG A 296 -2.91 -2.88 8.96
N ILE A 297 -2.30 -2.95 7.79
CA ILE A 297 -1.65 -1.79 7.17
C ILE A 297 -1.62 -1.92 5.64
N VAL A 298 -2.02 -0.86 4.95
CA VAL A 298 -1.80 -0.69 3.51
C VAL A 298 -0.45 0.01 3.33
N THR A 299 0.40 -0.55 2.48
CA THR A 299 1.76 -0.07 2.24
C THR A 299 2.03 0.06 0.74
N THR A 300 2.47 1.24 0.31
CA THR A 300 2.88 1.50 -1.07
C THR A 300 4.34 1.90 -1.13
N MET A 301 5.10 1.27 -2.02
CA MET A 301 6.49 1.68 -2.32
C MET A 301 6.76 1.57 -3.82
N ASN A 302 7.71 2.34 -4.34
CA ASN A 302 8.28 2.06 -5.66
C ASN A 302 9.16 0.79 -5.61
N PHE A 303 9.49 0.22 -6.77
CA PHE A 303 10.26 -1.01 -6.83
C PHE A 303 11.67 -0.87 -6.26
N ALA A 304 12.31 0.30 -6.35
CA ALA A 304 13.58 0.60 -5.68
C ALA A 304 13.49 0.45 -4.16
N ALA A 305 12.45 1.02 -3.54
CA ALA A 305 12.21 0.91 -2.11
C ALA A 305 11.80 -0.52 -1.70
N TRP A 306 10.99 -1.21 -2.50
CA TRP A 306 10.70 -2.64 -2.29
C TRP A 306 11.97 -3.50 -2.39
N SER A 307 12.81 -3.29 -3.40
CA SER A 307 14.10 -3.97 -3.57
C SER A 307 14.99 -3.80 -2.34
N HIS A 308 15.10 -2.57 -1.82
CA HIS A 308 15.83 -2.31 -0.58
C HIS A 308 15.22 -3.01 0.64
N PHE A 309 13.88 -2.97 0.79
CA PHE A 309 13.17 -3.69 1.84
C PHE A 309 13.42 -5.20 1.78
N LEU A 310 13.33 -5.80 0.60
CA LEU A 310 13.49 -7.24 0.39
C LEU A 310 14.89 -7.72 0.74
N TRP A 311 15.93 -6.96 0.39
CA TRP A 311 17.31 -7.27 0.80
C TRP A 311 17.46 -7.37 2.32
N LEU A 312 16.87 -6.42 3.04
CA LEU A 312 17.01 -6.34 4.49
C LEU A 312 16.07 -7.26 5.26
N ARG A 313 14.89 -7.55 4.69
CA ARG A 313 13.80 -8.19 5.42
C ARG A 313 13.44 -9.57 4.88
N ALA A 314 13.46 -9.79 3.57
CA ALA A 314 13.01 -11.07 2.99
C ALA A 314 14.14 -12.10 2.85
N VAL A 315 15.33 -11.67 2.43
CA VAL A 315 16.44 -12.59 2.09
C VAL A 315 17.61 -12.58 3.09
N ASP A 316 17.51 -11.76 4.14
CA ASP A 316 18.43 -11.78 5.27
C ASP A 316 17.94 -12.74 6.36
N LYS A 317 18.77 -13.75 6.70
CA LYS A 317 18.48 -14.71 7.77
C LYS A 317 18.46 -14.07 9.16
N ALA A 318 19.11 -12.92 9.34
CA ALA A 318 19.12 -12.19 10.60
C ALA A 318 17.84 -11.37 10.84
N ALA A 319 17.01 -11.15 9.81
CA ALA A 319 15.73 -10.48 9.97
C ALA A 319 14.82 -11.25 10.94
N GLN A 320 14.00 -10.54 11.72
CA GLN A 320 13.03 -11.19 12.60
C GLN A 320 12.02 -12.00 11.77
N TRP A 321 11.64 -13.17 12.28
CA TRP A 321 10.90 -14.20 11.52
C TRP A 321 9.62 -13.67 10.85
N GLU A 322 8.85 -12.81 11.53
CA GLU A 322 7.54 -12.34 11.06
C GLU A 322 7.69 -11.38 9.88
N ILE A 323 8.53 -10.34 10.01
CA ILE A 323 8.77 -9.42 8.89
C ILE A 323 9.48 -10.12 7.72
N ARG A 324 10.24 -11.19 8.01
CA ARG A 324 10.86 -12.01 6.98
C ARG A 324 9.84 -12.82 6.20
N ALA A 325 8.93 -13.54 6.87
CA ALA A 325 7.85 -14.25 6.21
C ALA A 325 6.98 -13.29 5.36
N MET A 326 6.61 -12.13 5.94
CA MET A 326 5.89 -11.08 5.21
C MET A 326 6.66 -10.61 3.97
N GLY A 327 7.95 -10.36 4.09
CA GLY A 327 8.79 -9.93 2.97
C GLY A 327 8.98 -11.00 1.90
N GLN A 328 9.03 -12.28 2.28
CA GLN A 328 9.12 -13.38 1.32
C GLN A 328 7.81 -13.56 0.53
N ALA A 329 6.65 -13.37 1.18
CA ALA A 329 5.37 -13.31 0.48
C ALA A 329 5.31 -12.14 -0.51
N VAL A 330 5.79 -10.96 -0.13
CA VAL A 330 5.93 -9.80 -1.02
C VAL A 330 6.85 -10.11 -2.22
N LEU A 331 8.01 -10.73 -1.99
CA LEU A 331 8.95 -11.10 -3.06
C LEU A 331 8.31 -12.03 -4.09
N LYS A 332 7.55 -13.05 -3.66
CA LYS A 332 6.85 -13.99 -4.56
C LYS A 332 5.90 -13.24 -5.52
N MET A 333 5.15 -12.26 -5.01
CA MET A 333 4.21 -11.47 -5.80
C MET A 333 4.93 -10.44 -6.70
N LEU A 334 5.95 -9.77 -6.18
CA LEU A 334 6.74 -8.79 -6.95
C LEU A 334 7.52 -9.44 -8.10
N TYR A 335 8.09 -10.63 -7.86
CA TYR A 335 8.76 -11.41 -8.91
C TYR A 335 7.78 -11.84 -10.01
N ALA A 336 6.52 -12.12 -9.67
CA ALA A 336 5.50 -12.47 -10.64
C ALA A 336 5.14 -11.31 -11.59
N ILE A 337 5.11 -10.06 -11.10
CA ILE A 337 4.81 -8.89 -11.95
C ILE A 337 6.05 -8.33 -12.67
N ALA A 338 7.21 -8.31 -12.02
CA ALA A 338 8.41 -7.65 -12.55
C ALA A 338 9.68 -8.52 -12.36
N PRO A 339 9.76 -9.68 -13.04
CA PRO A 339 10.87 -10.62 -12.86
C PRO A 339 12.24 -9.98 -13.12
N ASP A 340 12.39 -9.17 -14.18
CA ASP A 340 13.65 -8.50 -14.52
C ASP A 340 14.17 -7.56 -13.41
N VAL A 341 13.27 -7.03 -12.58
CA VAL A 341 13.61 -6.15 -11.47
C VAL A 341 14.01 -6.94 -10.22
N PHE A 342 13.36 -8.08 -9.97
CA PHE A 342 13.48 -8.83 -8.72
C PHE A 342 14.24 -10.16 -8.86
N GLN A 343 14.80 -10.47 -10.03
CA GLN A 343 15.50 -11.72 -10.31
C GLN A 343 16.59 -12.01 -9.28
N THR A 344 17.43 -11.03 -8.95
CA THR A 344 18.53 -11.23 -8.00
C THR A 344 18.05 -11.57 -6.59
N HIS A 345 16.97 -10.93 -6.11
CA HIS A 345 16.36 -11.29 -4.83
C HIS A 345 15.77 -12.70 -4.87
N TRP A 346 15.14 -13.05 -5.98
CA TRP A 346 14.54 -14.36 -6.20
C TRP A 346 15.59 -15.46 -6.15
N ASP A 347 16.72 -15.29 -6.84
CA ASP A 347 17.81 -16.27 -6.83
C ASP A 347 18.33 -16.52 -5.41
N VAL A 348 18.56 -15.46 -4.63
CA VAL A 348 19.00 -15.57 -3.23
C VAL A 348 17.93 -16.21 -2.36
N TYR A 349 16.66 -15.90 -2.58
CA TYR A 349 15.54 -16.54 -1.87
C TYR A 349 15.50 -18.05 -2.14
N GLN A 350 15.63 -18.44 -3.42
CA GLN A 350 15.64 -19.84 -3.82
C GLN A 350 16.82 -20.60 -3.21
N GLU A 351 18.03 -20.05 -3.30
CA GLU A 351 19.24 -20.66 -2.74
C GLU A 351 19.14 -20.86 -1.22
N ARG A 352 18.58 -19.89 -0.49
CA ARG A 352 18.67 -19.85 0.97
C ARG A 352 17.45 -20.38 1.72
N PHE A 353 16.28 -20.38 1.09
CA PHE A 353 14.99 -20.60 1.77
C PHE A 353 14.03 -21.55 1.06
N ALA A 354 14.10 -21.75 -0.27
CA ALA A 354 13.06 -22.53 -0.98
C ALA A 354 13.08 -24.05 -0.71
N GLY A 355 14.03 -24.54 0.09
CA GLY A 355 14.09 -25.93 0.57
C GLY A 355 13.89 -26.10 2.09
N GLN A 356 13.48 -25.04 2.79
CA GLN A 356 13.07 -25.05 4.21
C GLN A 356 11.56 -24.97 4.29
#